data_AF-A0A1F9B1C4-F1
#
_entry.id   AF-A0A1F9B1C4-F1
#
_cell.length_a   1.000
_cell.length_b   1.000
_cell.length_c   1.000
_cell.angle_alpha   90.00
_cell.angle_beta   90.00
_cell.angle_gamma   90.00
#
_symmetry.space_group_name_H-M   'P 1'
#
loop_
_entity.id
_entity.type
_entity.pdbx_description
1 polymer ?
#
loop_
_entity_poly.entity_id
_entity_poly.type
_entity_poly.pdbx_seq_one_letter_code
_entity_poly.pdbx_strand_id
1 'polypeptide(L)'
;MKDNQKKDPEAWHVLVCGLSLADNSFDLGSSIVINRLLFPLSVFDLAALGAAGFREWAILERLAPAATAEIVSPTDAAVLPGYDALNKCWLASALLVLRGFARHICPAVSAYSWNLIAGHQKQTSHLFVEQLKEEGVEKAVYESRRALPAFQGGLLDYHLKILIPDKIRNDAFDAKEAAWIAKHFEIFNRLAAEDERFRFALEASIDWRYSKDVRSALARIWSGIESLFNINTELVYRISLLTATVWAPRGQERINAFRDIKNLYGIRSKAVHGEPLTEDKLSKGLHGSFELLRHLILDAITLGRVRSEDDFLSELLS
;
A
#
# COMPACT_ATOMS: atom_id res chain seq x y z
N MET A 1 -13.32 37.32 -12.13
CA MET A 1 -12.39 36.48 -11.36
C MET A 1 -12.86 36.46 -9.92
N LYS A 2 -13.70 35.49 -9.55
CA LYS A 2 -13.94 35.19 -8.13
C LYS A 2 -12.92 34.14 -7.75
N ASP A 3 -12.09 34.51 -6.79
CA ASP A 3 -11.08 33.68 -6.17
C ASP A 3 -11.79 32.51 -5.48
N ASN A 4 -11.95 31.40 -6.21
CA ASN A 4 -12.55 30.17 -5.70
C ASN A 4 -11.44 29.48 -4.92
N GLN A 5 -11.17 29.96 -3.70
CA GLN A 5 -10.30 29.25 -2.76
C GLN A 5 -10.88 27.85 -2.61
N LYS A 6 -10.22 26.86 -3.22
CA LYS A 6 -10.56 25.45 -3.05
C LYS A 6 -10.43 25.17 -1.55
N LYS A 7 -11.57 25.02 -0.87
CA LYS A 7 -11.60 24.58 0.51
C LYS A 7 -10.93 23.20 0.55
N ASP A 8 -10.01 22.99 1.47
CA ASP A 8 -9.41 21.67 1.66
C ASP A 8 -10.51 20.65 2.00
N PRO A 9 -10.40 19.41 1.50
CA PRO A 9 -11.41 18.40 1.75
C PRO A 9 -11.39 17.99 3.22
N GLU A 10 -12.52 17.54 3.73
CA GLU A 10 -12.62 17.02 5.11
C GLU A 10 -11.85 15.69 5.27
N ALA A 11 -11.81 14.88 4.22
CA ALA A 11 -11.05 13.65 4.17
C ALA A 11 -10.59 13.33 2.74
N TRP A 12 -9.53 12.53 2.64
CA TRP A 12 -9.11 11.89 1.39
C TRP A 12 -9.62 10.46 1.31
N HIS A 13 -10.14 10.10 0.14
CA HIS A 13 -10.68 8.78 -0.18
C HIS A 13 -9.83 8.15 -1.27
N VAL A 14 -8.97 7.21 -0.90
CA VAL A 14 -8.08 6.49 -1.82
C VAL A 14 -8.79 5.25 -2.33
N LEU A 15 -8.97 5.16 -3.65
CA LEU A 15 -9.56 4.00 -4.31
C LEU A 15 -8.65 2.78 -4.12
N VAL A 16 -9.21 1.63 -3.76
CA VAL A 16 -8.49 0.38 -3.64
C VAL A 16 -9.04 -0.62 -4.65
N CYS A 17 -8.15 -1.14 -5.49
CA CYS A 17 -8.46 -2.21 -6.45
C CYS A 17 -7.76 -3.51 -6.03
N GLY A 18 -8.45 -4.65 -6.11
CA GLY A 18 -7.86 -5.97 -5.91
C GLY A 18 -7.76 -6.42 -4.45
N LEU A 19 -8.57 -5.83 -3.55
CA LEU A 19 -8.66 -6.24 -2.14
C LEU A 19 -10.07 -6.74 -1.81
N SER A 20 -10.19 -8.00 -1.40
CA SER A 20 -11.47 -8.51 -0.88
C SER A 20 -11.61 -8.15 0.59
N LEU A 21 -12.75 -7.57 0.98
CA LEU A 21 -13.11 -7.30 2.37
C LEU A 21 -14.13 -8.33 2.83
N ALA A 22 -14.10 -8.77 4.10
CA ALA A 22 -15.10 -9.68 4.66
C ALA A 22 -16.40 -8.95 5.04
N ASP A 23 -16.27 -7.70 5.50
CA ASP A 23 -17.38 -6.83 5.91
C ASP A 23 -17.38 -5.50 5.12
N ASN A 24 -18.31 -4.60 5.42
CA ASN A 24 -18.49 -3.31 4.74
C ASN A 24 -17.50 -2.24 5.20
N SER A 25 -16.99 -2.32 6.42
CA SER A 25 -16.09 -1.30 6.97
C SER A 25 -15.19 -1.90 8.05
N PHE A 26 -13.95 -1.44 8.10
CA PHE A 26 -13.01 -1.76 9.18
C PHE A 26 -12.24 -0.53 9.61
N ASP A 27 -12.16 -0.32 10.93
CA ASP A 27 -11.29 0.67 11.54
C ASP A 27 -9.84 0.14 11.56
N LEU A 28 -8.92 0.92 11.01
CA LEU A 28 -7.49 0.63 10.94
C LEU A 28 -6.68 1.41 11.98
N GLY A 29 -7.36 2.07 12.93
CA GLY A 29 -6.75 2.95 13.93
C GLY A 29 -6.42 4.33 13.37
N SER A 30 -6.08 5.26 14.26
CA SER A 30 -5.56 6.59 13.86
C SER A 30 -6.49 7.39 12.94
N SER A 31 -7.80 7.19 13.10
CA SER A 31 -8.88 7.75 12.27
C SER A 31 -8.90 7.26 10.82
N ILE A 32 -8.21 6.16 10.52
CA ILE A 32 -8.18 5.57 9.17
C ILE A 32 -9.20 4.44 9.11
N VAL A 33 -10.01 4.46 8.07
CA VAL A 33 -11.04 3.44 7.85
C VAL A 33 -10.89 2.87 6.45
N ILE A 34 -11.11 1.57 6.29
CA ILE A 34 -11.27 0.95 4.98
C ILE A 34 -12.73 0.56 4.78
N ASN A 35 -13.34 1.07 3.71
CA ASN A 35 -14.75 0.85 3.38
C ASN A 35 -14.88 0.06 2.10
N ARG A 36 -15.82 -0.89 2.05
CA ARG A 36 -16.18 -1.60 0.83
C ARG A 36 -16.90 -0.65 -0.12
N LEU A 37 -16.68 -0.81 -1.43
CA LEU A 37 -17.56 -0.23 -2.44
C LEU A 37 -18.87 -1.01 -2.49
N LEU A 38 -19.99 -0.32 -2.25
CA LEU A 38 -21.33 -0.90 -2.22
C LEU A 38 -21.82 -1.31 -3.63
N PHE A 39 -21.29 -0.65 -4.65
CA PHE A 39 -21.57 -0.93 -6.05
C PHE A 39 -20.27 -1.04 -6.85
N PRO A 40 -20.25 -1.83 -7.94
CA PRO A 40 -19.12 -1.82 -8.84
C PRO A 40 -19.01 -0.47 -9.55
N LEU A 41 -17.78 -0.03 -9.79
CA LEU A 41 -17.50 1.18 -10.54
C LEU A 41 -17.73 0.92 -12.03
N SER A 42 -18.59 1.70 -12.68
CA SER A 42 -18.87 1.57 -14.11
C SER A 42 -18.18 2.65 -14.95
N VAL A 43 -18.04 2.42 -16.26
CA VAL A 43 -17.53 3.43 -17.20
C VAL A 43 -18.37 4.71 -17.20
N PHE A 44 -19.68 4.61 -16.96
CA PHE A 44 -20.56 5.78 -16.90
C PHE A 44 -20.41 6.56 -15.59
N ASP A 45 -20.09 5.89 -14.48
CA ASP A 45 -19.75 6.55 -13.23
C ASP A 45 -18.43 7.33 -13.37
N LEU A 46 -17.44 6.72 -14.04
CA LEU A 46 -16.17 7.40 -14.36
C LEU A 46 -16.37 8.56 -15.34
N ALA A 47 -17.22 8.42 -16.36
CA ALA A 47 -17.55 9.52 -17.27
C ALA A 47 -18.23 10.69 -16.54
N ALA A 48 -19.07 10.39 -15.53
CA ALA A 48 -19.67 11.42 -14.68
C ALA A 48 -18.61 12.16 -13.85
N LEU A 49 -17.59 11.46 -13.35
CA LEU A 49 -16.41 12.11 -12.74
C LEU A 49 -15.66 12.99 -13.74
N GLY A 50 -15.52 12.53 -14.99
CA GLY A 50 -14.96 13.31 -16.08
C GLY A 50 -15.70 14.62 -16.29
N ALA A 51 -17.03 14.57 -16.33
CA ALA A 51 -17.89 15.75 -16.41
C ALA A 51 -17.75 16.68 -15.18
N ALA A 52 -17.47 16.11 -14.00
CA ALA A 52 -17.21 16.86 -12.76
C ALA A 52 -15.78 17.43 -12.66
N GLY A 53 -14.90 17.16 -13.64
CA GLY A 53 -13.58 17.76 -13.76
C GLY A 53 -12.39 16.81 -13.58
N PHE A 54 -12.59 15.51 -13.38
CA PHE A 54 -11.50 14.54 -13.33
C PHE A 54 -11.02 14.18 -14.75
N ARG A 55 -9.99 14.86 -15.26
CA ARG A 55 -9.58 14.73 -16.67
C ARG A 55 -9.04 13.35 -17.04
N GLU A 56 -8.48 12.64 -16.07
CA GLU A 56 -7.80 11.37 -16.22
C GLU A 56 -8.72 10.15 -15.99
N TRP A 57 -10.04 10.36 -15.87
CA TRP A 57 -11.01 9.32 -15.52
C TRP A 57 -10.92 8.04 -16.36
N ALA A 58 -10.64 8.17 -17.66
CA ALA A 58 -10.57 7.04 -18.60
C ALA A 58 -9.44 6.06 -18.25
N ILE A 59 -8.39 6.50 -17.55
CA ILE A 59 -7.30 5.63 -17.10
C ILE A 59 -7.82 4.57 -16.11
N LEU A 60 -8.84 4.92 -15.32
CA LEU A 60 -9.44 4.01 -14.34
C LEU A 60 -10.36 2.96 -14.95
N GLU A 61 -10.77 3.10 -16.22
CA GLU A 61 -11.73 2.19 -16.86
C GLU A 61 -11.27 0.73 -16.79
N ARG A 62 -9.97 0.49 -17.06
CA ARG A 62 -9.38 -0.86 -17.00
C ARG A 62 -9.31 -1.42 -15.58
N LEU A 63 -9.29 -0.56 -14.57
CA LEU A 63 -9.17 -0.92 -13.16
C LEU A 63 -10.53 -1.02 -12.46
N ALA A 64 -11.57 -0.41 -13.02
CA ALA A 64 -12.91 -0.33 -12.44
C ALA A 64 -13.51 -1.69 -12.05
N PRO A 65 -13.37 -2.79 -12.83
CA PRO A 65 -13.85 -4.10 -12.42
C PRO A 65 -13.14 -4.68 -11.18
N ALA A 66 -11.92 -4.21 -10.91
CA ALA A 66 -11.14 -4.63 -9.75
C ALA A 66 -11.31 -3.67 -8.56
N ALA A 67 -12.00 -2.54 -8.70
CA ALA A 67 -12.27 -1.62 -7.60
C ALA A 67 -13.23 -2.25 -6.59
N THR A 68 -12.79 -2.35 -5.34
CA THR A 68 -13.51 -3.10 -4.30
C THR A 68 -13.65 -2.36 -2.99
N ALA A 69 -12.78 -1.39 -2.72
CA ALA A 69 -12.78 -0.64 -1.47
C ALA A 69 -12.25 0.78 -1.64
N GLU A 70 -12.31 1.56 -0.57
CA GLU A 70 -11.61 2.83 -0.40
C GLU A 70 -10.95 2.89 0.98
N ILE A 71 -9.77 3.50 1.08
CA ILE A 71 -9.15 3.88 2.36
C ILE A 71 -9.45 5.37 2.58
N VAL A 72 -10.00 5.68 3.75
CA VAL A 72 -10.42 7.03 4.14
C VAL A 72 -9.53 7.53 5.25
N SER A 73 -9.02 8.75 5.08
CA SER A 73 -8.17 9.43 6.06
C SER A 73 -8.59 10.89 6.17
N PRO A 74 -9.10 11.32 7.34
CA PRO A 74 -9.48 12.72 7.59
C PRO A 74 -8.28 13.67 7.48
N THR A 75 -8.50 14.86 6.91
CA THR A 75 -7.43 15.84 6.68
C THR A 75 -6.98 16.53 7.97
N ASP A 76 -7.86 16.61 8.96
CA ASP A 76 -7.59 17.12 10.30
C ASP A 76 -6.84 16.13 11.20
N ALA A 77 -6.74 14.86 10.78
CA ALA A 77 -6.03 13.81 11.52
C ALA A 77 -4.50 13.91 11.40
N ALA A 78 -3.94 15.09 11.10
CA ALA A 78 -2.49 15.32 11.13
C ALA A 78 -1.98 15.15 12.58
N VAL A 79 -1.44 13.97 12.87
CA VAL A 79 -0.77 13.67 14.15
C VAL A 79 0.71 13.90 13.91
N LEU A 80 1.26 14.92 14.55
CA LEU A 80 2.71 15.02 14.74
C LEU A 80 3.10 14.14 15.94
N PRO A 81 4.16 13.32 15.82
CA PRO A 81 4.95 13.03 14.61
C PRO A 81 4.19 12.10 13.66
N GLY A 82 4.29 12.34 12.36
CA GLY A 82 3.59 11.50 11.40
C GLY A 82 3.41 12.11 10.03
N TYR A 83 2.80 11.30 9.17
CA TYR A 83 2.49 11.64 7.80
C TYR A 83 1.17 12.40 7.67
N ASP A 84 1.05 13.18 6.58
CA ASP A 84 -0.23 13.79 6.20
C ASP A 84 -1.31 12.73 5.90
N ALA A 85 -2.55 13.20 5.73
CA ALA A 85 -3.70 12.33 5.53
C ALA A 85 -3.56 11.38 4.33
N LEU A 86 -2.95 11.81 3.22
CA LEU A 86 -2.78 10.97 2.04
C LEU A 86 -1.68 9.92 2.26
N ASN A 87 -0.57 10.34 2.86
CA ASN A 87 0.53 9.45 3.19
C ASN A 87 0.14 8.42 4.27
N LYS A 88 -0.80 8.73 5.16
CA LYS A 88 -1.44 7.75 6.05
C LYS A 88 -2.19 6.65 5.28
N CYS A 89 -2.87 6.98 4.18
CA CYS A 89 -3.47 5.97 3.30
C CYS A 89 -2.41 5.08 2.64
N TRP A 90 -1.26 5.67 2.24
CA TRP A 90 -0.13 4.90 1.73
C TRP A 90 0.43 3.94 2.79
N LEU A 91 0.58 4.38 4.04
CA LEU A 91 1.00 3.54 5.16
C LEU A 91 0.02 2.39 5.41
N ALA A 92 -1.30 2.65 5.41
CA ALA A 92 -2.31 1.61 5.54
C ALA A 92 -2.20 0.57 4.41
N SER A 93 -2.04 1.03 3.17
CA SER A 93 -1.79 0.19 2.01
C SER A 93 -0.49 -0.63 2.15
N ALA A 94 0.57 -0.03 2.68
CA ALA A 94 1.84 -0.70 2.90
C ALA A 94 1.73 -1.80 3.97
N LEU A 95 0.99 -1.56 5.06
CA LEU A 95 0.70 -2.59 6.06
C LEU A 95 -0.07 -3.75 5.45
N LEU A 96 -1.06 -3.50 4.59
CA LEU A 96 -1.77 -4.57 3.87
C LEU A 96 -0.79 -5.46 3.08
N VAL A 97 0.17 -4.86 2.36
CA VAL A 97 1.23 -5.61 1.65
C VAL A 97 2.07 -6.44 2.61
N LEU A 98 2.54 -5.84 3.71
CA LEU A 98 3.36 -6.52 4.73
C LEU A 98 2.60 -7.64 5.46
N ARG A 99 1.26 -7.55 5.49
CA ARG A 99 0.35 -8.58 6.02
C ARG A 99 -0.04 -9.66 4.99
N GLY A 100 0.47 -9.57 3.77
CA GLY A 100 0.29 -10.56 2.71
C GLY A 100 -0.84 -10.24 1.72
N PHE A 101 -1.60 -9.17 1.93
CA PHE A 101 -2.55 -8.64 0.96
C PHE A 101 -1.77 -7.79 -0.05
N ALA A 102 -1.03 -8.41 -0.96
CA ALA A 102 -0.09 -7.70 -1.84
C ALA A 102 -0.59 -7.46 -3.27
N ARG A 103 -1.78 -7.97 -3.61
CA ARG A 103 -2.39 -7.84 -4.94
C ARG A 103 -3.06 -6.49 -5.17
N HIS A 104 -3.37 -5.75 -4.09
CA HIS A 104 -4.09 -4.50 -4.24
C HIS A 104 -3.19 -3.38 -4.75
N ILE A 105 -3.83 -2.43 -5.40
CA ILE A 105 -3.25 -1.16 -5.82
C ILE A 105 -4.17 -0.02 -5.43
N CYS A 106 -3.60 1.19 -5.34
CA CYS A 106 -4.32 2.40 -4.97
C CYS A 106 -4.18 3.45 -6.07
N PRO A 107 -4.98 3.38 -7.15
CA PRO A 107 -4.68 4.13 -8.38
C PRO A 107 -5.18 5.58 -8.39
N ALA A 108 -6.07 5.97 -7.47
CA ALA A 108 -6.66 7.29 -7.46
C ALA A 108 -7.09 7.73 -6.07
N VAL A 109 -7.24 9.03 -5.91
CA VAL A 109 -7.75 9.68 -4.70
C VAL A 109 -8.85 10.68 -5.06
N SER A 110 -9.83 10.81 -4.17
CA SER A 110 -10.94 11.76 -4.26
C SER A 110 -11.15 12.49 -2.93
N ALA A 111 -11.60 13.73 -2.99
CA ALA A 111 -12.02 14.56 -1.86
C ALA A 111 -13.36 14.12 -1.25
N TYR A 112 -14.06 13.20 -1.91
CA TYR A 112 -15.31 12.59 -1.44
C TYR A 112 -15.33 11.10 -1.77
N SER A 113 -16.16 10.36 -1.04
CA SER A 113 -16.22 8.91 -1.09
C SER A 113 -16.41 8.34 -2.49
N TRP A 114 -15.69 7.27 -2.79
CA TRP A 114 -15.91 6.46 -3.98
C TRP A 114 -17.27 5.75 -3.97
N ASN A 115 -17.92 5.59 -2.82
CA ASN A 115 -19.31 5.14 -2.75
C ASN A 115 -20.33 6.18 -3.25
N LEU A 116 -19.97 7.47 -3.28
CA LEU A 116 -20.79 8.49 -3.95
C LEU A 116 -20.72 8.34 -5.48
N ILE A 117 -19.61 7.79 -5.99
CA ILE A 117 -19.34 7.66 -7.42
C ILE A 117 -19.83 6.31 -7.93
N ALA A 118 -19.51 5.23 -7.22
CA ALA A 118 -19.77 3.87 -7.67
C ALA A 118 -21.29 3.59 -7.72
N GLY A 119 -21.79 3.22 -8.89
CA GLY A 119 -23.21 3.02 -9.12
C GLY A 119 -24.04 4.29 -9.12
N HIS A 120 -23.42 5.48 -9.14
CA HIS A 120 -24.09 6.79 -9.16
C HIS A 120 -25.18 6.86 -10.23
N GLN A 121 -24.89 6.39 -11.45
CA GLN A 121 -25.85 6.42 -12.55
C GLN A 121 -27.10 5.59 -12.28
N LYS A 122 -26.94 4.45 -11.62
CA LYS A 122 -28.04 3.57 -11.26
C LYS A 122 -28.88 4.18 -10.15
N GLN A 123 -28.22 4.66 -9.09
CA GLN A 123 -28.87 5.21 -7.90
C GLN A 123 -29.67 6.47 -8.22
N THR A 124 -29.14 7.33 -9.10
CA THR A 124 -29.76 8.63 -9.42
C THR A 124 -30.64 8.61 -10.67
N SER A 125 -30.87 7.44 -11.28
CA SER A 125 -31.64 7.29 -12.52
C SER A 125 -33.06 7.87 -12.44
N HIS A 126 -33.74 7.73 -11.30
CA HIS A 126 -35.08 8.28 -11.07
C HIS A 126 -35.11 9.82 -11.19
N LEU A 127 -34.10 10.51 -10.63
CA LEU A 127 -33.96 11.97 -10.71
C LEU A 127 -33.87 12.47 -12.15
N PHE A 128 -33.22 11.70 -13.03
CA PHE A 128 -33.15 12.03 -14.46
C PHE A 128 -34.52 11.99 -15.12
N VAL A 129 -35.29 10.92 -14.85
CA VAL A 129 -36.61 10.72 -15.45
C VAL A 129 -37.59 11.79 -14.97
N GLU A 130 -37.51 12.18 -13.70
CA GLU A 130 -38.30 13.27 -13.14
C GLU A 130 -37.93 14.61 -13.78
N GLN A 131 -36.65 14.97 -13.79
CA GLN A 131 -36.19 16.23 -14.40
C GLN A 131 -36.51 16.29 -15.90
N LEU A 132 -36.39 15.18 -16.62
CA LEU A 132 -36.73 15.10 -18.04
C LEU A 132 -38.21 15.43 -18.29
N LYS A 133 -39.11 15.00 -17.42
CA LYS A 133 -40.56 15.29 -17.51
C LYS A 133 -40.88 16.73 -17.11
N GLU A 134 -40.21 17.26 -16.08
CA GLU A 134 -40.49 18.56 -15.49
C GLU A 134 -39.85 19.73 -16.26
N GLU A 135 -38.61 19.54 -16.72
CA GLU A 135 -37.74 20.62 -17.19
C GLU A 135 -37.27 20.41 -18.64
N GLY A 136 -37.58 19.27 -19.24
CA GLY A 136 -37.21 18.92 -20.61
C GLY A 136 -35.79 18.38 -20.76
N VAL A 137 -35.46 17.99 -22.01
CA VAL A 137 -34.21 17.28 -22.34
C VAL A 137 -32.98 18.15 -22.08
N GLU A 138 -33.00 19.42 -22.49
CA GLU A 138 -31.82 20.29 -22.39
C GLU A 138 -31.36 20.46 -20.95
N LYS A 139 -32.26 20.80 -20.02
CA LYS A 139 -31.92 20.92 -18.60
C LYS A 139 -31.51 19.60 -17.99
N ALA A 140 -32.21 18.50 -18.29
CA ALA A 140 -31.86 17.19 -17.76
C ALA A 140 -30.45 16.71 -18.15
N VAL A 141 -29.96 17.14 -19.32
CA VAL A 141 -28.63 16.77 -19.86
C VAL A 141 -27.54 17.75 -19.43
N TYR A 142 -27.76 19.06 -19.60
CA TYR A 142 -26.71 20.08 -19.37
C TYR A 142 -26.68 20.62 -17.94
N GLU A 143 -27.81 20.56 -17.22
CA GLU A 143 -27.98 21.03 -15.85
C GLU A 143 -28.55 19.91 -14.97
N SER A 144 -27.99 18.70 -15.13
CA SER A 144 -28.54 17.51 -14.49
C SER A 144 -28.54 17.64 -12.97
N ARG A 145 -29.68 17.39 -12.32
CA ARG A 145 -29.80 17.26 -10.85
C ARG A 145 -28.92 16.15 -10.27
N ARG A 146 -28.36 15.30 -11.13
CA ARG A 146 -27.44 14.19 -10.80
C ARG A 146 -25.96 14.58 -10.90
N ALA A 147 -25.63 15.84 -11.17
CA ALA A 147 -24.25 16.25 -11.30
C ALA A 147 -23.47 15.94 -10.01
N LEU A 148 -22.31 15.30 -10.15
CA LEU A 148 -21.40 15.10 -9.03
C LEU A 148 -20.79 16.44 -8.60
N PRO A 149 -20.38 16.59 -7.32
CA PRO A 149 -19.61 17.74 -6.89
C PRO A 149 -18.33 17.90 -7.71
N ALA A 150 -17.86 19.15 -7.87
CA ALA A 150 -16.62 19.44 -8.57
C ALA A 150 -15.48 18.55 -8.04
N PHE A 151 -14.81 17.84 -8.94
CA PHE A 151 -13.82 16.85 -8.55
C PHE A 151 -12.55 17.52 -7.99
N GLN A 152 -12.10 16.99 -6.86
CA GLN A 152 -10.81 17.31 -6.26
C GLN A 152 -10.14 15.99 -5.88
N GLY A 153 -8.90 15.83 -6.31
CA GLY A 153 -8.19 14.55 -6.25
C GLY A 153 -7.38 14.35 -7.53
N GLY A 154 -7.01 13.11 -7.80
CA GLY A 154 -6.22 12.78 -8.98
C GLY A 154 -5.81 11.33 -9.02
N LEU A 155 -4.97 11.01 -10.00
CA LEU A 155 -4.29 9.73 -10.04
C LEU A 155 -3.19 9.68 -8.99
N LEU A 156 -3.00 8.50 -8.42
CA LEU A 156 -1.82 8.13 -7.67
C LEU A 156 -0.92 7.26 -8.58
N ASP A 157 0.25 6.89 -8.09
CA ASP A 157 1.15 6.00 -8.82
C ASP A 157 0.44 4.69 -9.19
N TYR A 158 0.34 4.43 -10.49
CA TYR A 158 -0.25 3.23 -11.03
C TYR A 158 0.67 2.60 -12.06
N HIS A 159 0.76 1.28 -12.03
CA HIS A 159 1.63 0.51 -12.91
C HIS A 159 0.82 -0.56 -13.62
N LEU A 160 1.01 -0.70 -14.93
CA LEU A 160 0.32 -1.70 -15.75
C LEU A 160 0.76 -3.13 -15.43
N LYS A 161 1.91 -3.29 -14.78
CA LYS A 161 2.47 -4.56 -14.32
C LYS A 161 3.01 -4.37 -12.92
N ILE A 162 2.75 -5.34 -12.06
CA ILE A 162 3.31 -5.42 -10.72
C ILE A 162 3.93 -6.81 -10.52
N LEU A 163 5.08 -6.86 -9.85
CA LEU A 163 5.63 -8.08 -9.28
C LEU A 163 4.88 -8.36 -7.98
N ILE A 164 4.50 -9.62 -7.78
CA ILE A 164 3.71 -10.07 -6.64
C ILE A 164 4.59 -11.05 -5.84
N PRO A 165 4.63 -10.94 -4.49
CA PRO A 165 5.27 -11.95 -3.66
C PRO A 165 4.69 -13.35 -3.90
N ASP A 166 5.47 -14.42 -3.68
CA ASP A 166 4.93 -15.79 -3.73
C ASP A 166 3.95 -16.05 -2.59
N LYS A 167 4.27 -15.56 -1.39
CA LYS A 167 3.42 -15.73 -0.20
C LYS A 167 2.39 -14.60 -0.14
N ILE A 168 1.25 -14.85 -0.76
CA ILE A 168 0.10 -13.96 -0.73
C ILE A 168 -1.07 -14.57 0.02
N ARG A 169 -1.89 -13.68 0.57
CA ARG A 169 -3.20 -13.99 1.09
C ARG A 169 -4.24 -13.80 -0.01
N ASN A 170 -5.09 -14.81 -0.17
CA ASN A 170 -6.23 -14.77 -1.10
C ASN A 170 -7.57 -14.77 -0.34
N ASP A 171 -7.54 -14.93 0.98
CA ASP A 171 -8.69 -14.74 1.85
C ASP A 171 -9.09 -13.26 1.94
N ALA A 172 -10.33 -13.02 2.34
CA ALA A 172 -10.82 -11.66 2.53
C ALA A 172 -10.17 -11.02 3.77
N PHE A 173 -9.86 -9.73 3.68
CA PHE A 173 -9.44 -8.92 4.81
C PHE A 173 -10.57 -8.85 5.83
N ASP A 174 -10.28 -9.24 7.07
CA ASP A 174 -11.28 -9.46 8.12
C ASP A 174 -11.01 -8.61 9.39
N ALA A 175 -11.87 -8.78 10.40
CA ALA A 175 -11.77 -8.05 11.66
C ALA A 175 -10.49 -8.38 12.45
N LYS A 176 -9.90 -9.57 12.27
CA LYS A 176 -8.66 -9.95 12.96
C LYS A 176 -7.48 -9.15 12.40
N GLU A 177 -7.42 -9.01 11.07
CA GLU A 177 -6.40 -8.21 10.42
C GLU A 177 -6.58 -6.72 10.67
N ALA A 178 -7.82 -6.22 10.64
CA ALA A 178 -8.14 -4.85 11.05
C ALA A 178 -7.66 -4.55 12.47
N ALA A 179 -7.97 -5.42 13.44
CA ALA A 179 -7.54 -5.25 14.83
C ALA A 179 -6.01 -5.27 14.98
N TRP A 180 -5.31 -6.10 14.20
CA TRP A 180 -3.84 -6.10 14.21
C TRP A 180 -3.29 -4.78 13.65
N ILE A 181 -3.82 -4.29 12.51
CA ILE A 181 -3.40 -3.02 11.93
C ILE A 181 -3.68 -1.87 12.89
N ALA A 182 -4.90 -1.77 13.42
CA ALA A 182 -5.30 -0.73 14.37
C ALA A 182 -4.40 -0.65 15.61
N LYS A 183 -3.99 -1.81 16.15
CA LYS A 183 -3.08 -1.88 17.28
C LYS A 183 -1.68 -1.32 16.98
N HIS A 184 -1.19 -1.51 15.75
CA HIS A 184 0.20 -1.19 15.39
C HIS A 184 0.35 0.06 14.52
N PHE A 185 -0.75 0.66 14.05
CA PHE A 185 -0.70 1.76 13.09
C PHE A 185 0.08 2.96 13.61
N GLU A 186 -0.18 3.41 14.85
CA GLU A 186 0.53 4.56 15.42
C GLU A 186 2.04 4.32 15.55
N ILE A 187 2.42 3.11 15.99
CA ILE A 187 3.83 2.71 16.08
C ILE A 187 4.46 2.74 14.68
N PHE A 188 3.78 2.15 13.70
CA PHE A 188 4.24 2.10 12.32
C PHE A 188 4.39 3.49 11.70
N ASN A 189 3.40 4.37 11.89
CA ASN A 189 3.42 5.76 11.44
C ASN A 189 4.60 6.53 12.05
N ARG A 190 4.81 6.41 13.37
CA ARG A 190 5.94 7.04 14.05
C ARG A 190 7.28 6.53 13.52
N LEU A 191 7.45 5.21 13.38
CA LEU A 191 8.69 4.63 12.85
C LEU A 191 9.00 5.10 11.43
N ALA A 192 7.97 5.15 10.58
CA ALA A 192 8.14 5.66 9.23
C ALA A 192 8.49 7.16 9.21
N ALA A 193 7.97 7.95 10.15
CA ALA A 193 8.26 9.38 10.22
C ALA A 193 9.64 9.71 10.82
N GLU A 194 10.07 8.96 11.83
CA GLU A 194 11.22 9.32 12.68
C GLU A 194 12.50 8.54 12.41
N ASP A 195 12.42 7.27 11.95
CA ASP A 195 13.61 6.45 11.69
C ASP A 195 13.83 6.30 10.17
N GLU A 196 14.88 6.97 9.67
CA GLU A 196 15.20 6.97 8.24
C GLU A 196 15.52 5.58 7.68
N ARG A 197 16.09 4.69 8.51
CA ARG A 197 16.39 3.31 8.12
C ARG A 197 15.10 2.54 7.95
N PHE A 198 14.18 2.68 8.90
CA PHE A 198 12.86 2.07 8.81
C PHE A 198 12.10 2.58 7.59
N ARG A 199 12.07 3.90 7.38
CA ARG A 199 11.41 4.53 6.23
C ARG A 199 11.96 4.02 4.91
N PHE A 200 13.28 3.96 4.76
CA PHE A 200 13.90 3.46 3.53
C PHE A 200 13.62 1.97 3.29
N ALA A 201 13.66 1.15 4.34
CA ALA A 201 13.30 -0.27 4.28
C ALA A 201 11.83 -0.46 3.90
N LEU A 202 10.93 0.36 4.46
CA LEU A 202 9.52 0.37 4.15
C LEU A 202 9.26 0.71 2.68
N GLU A 203 9.80 1.82 2.18
CA GLU A 203 9.71 2.19 0.76
C GLU A 203 10.24 1.05 -0.13
N ALA A 204 11.40 0.49 0.20
CA ALA A 204 11.97 -0.64 -0.53
C ALA A 204 11.05 -1.87 -0.55
N SER A 205 10.29 -2.12 0.52
CA SER A 205 9.33 -3.25 0.62
C SER A 205 8.07 -3.07 -0.24
N ILE A 206 7.79 -1.83 -0.67
CA ILE A 206 6.63 -1.50 -1.51
C ILE A 206 7.06 -1.31 -2.97
N ASP A 207 8.13 -0.54 -3.20
CA ASP A 207 8.58 -0.09 -4.53
C ASP A 207 9.07 -1.22 -5.43
N TRP A 208 9.66 -2.27 -4.86
CA TRP A 208 10.21 -3.37 -5.64
C TRP A 208 9.13 -4.02 -6.53
N ARG A 209 7.85 -3.99 -6.09
CA ARG A 209 6.71 -4.50 -6.84
C ARG A 209 6.50 -3.78 -8.17
N TYR A 210 7.01 -2.56 -8.31
CA TYR A 210 6.86 -1.73 -9.51
C TYR A 210 8.09 -1.74 -10.42
N SER A 211 9.12 -2.51 -10.06
CA SER A 211 10.32 -2.66 -10.86
C SER A 211 10.02 -3.37 -12.19
N LYS A 212 10.66 -2.90 -13.27
CA LYS A 212 10.51 -3.47 -14.61
C LYS A 212 11.15 -4.84 -14.77
N ASP A 213 12.18 -5.12 -13.98
CA ASP A 213 12.94 -6.37 -14.02
C ASP A 213 13.26 -6.88 -12.60
N VAL A 214 13.44 -8.20 -12.50
CA VAL A 214 13.64 -8.90 -11.22
C VAL A 214 14.98 -8.56 -10.57
N ARG A 215 16.02 -8.21 -11.35
CA ARG A 215 17.34 -7.90 -10.79
C ARG A 215 17.30 -6.56 -10.05
N SER A 216 16.67 -5.55 -10.64
CA SER A 216 16.44 -4.25 -10.01
C SER A 216 15.56 -4.38 -8.76
N ALA A 217 14.49 -5.18 -8.84
CA ALA A 217 13.63 -5.46 -7.70
C ALA A 217 14.41 -6.11 -6.53
N LEU A 218 15.23 -7.10 -6.84
CA LEU A 218 16.08 -7.78 -5.86
C LEU A 218 17.11 -6.82 -5.25
N ALA A 219 17.72 -5.94 -6.06
CA ALA A 219 18.61 -4.90 -5.57
C ALA A 219 17.91 -3.96 -4.58
N ARG A 220 16.71 -3.47 -4.93
CA ARG A 220 15.90 -2.57 -4.09
C ARG A 220 15.57 -3.20 -2.74
N ILE A 221 15.13 -4.46 -2.72
CA ILE A 221 14.84 -5.20 -1.48
C ILE A 221 16.09 -5.26 -0.58
N TRP A 222 17.24 -5.63 -1.14
CA TRP A 222 18.47 -5.74 -0.36
C TRP A 222 18.98 -4.40 0.15
N SER A 223 18.82 -3.31 -0.61
CA SER A 223 19.07 -1.95 -0.08
C SER A 223 18.21 -1.69 1.17
N GLY A 224 16.95 -2.11 1.15
CA GLY A 224 16.05 -2.01 2.31
C GLY A 224 16.56 -2.83 3.51
N ILE A 225 16.94 -4.08 3.29
CA ILE A 225 17.50 -4.96 4.33
C ILE A 225 18.77 -4.33 4.93
N GLU A 226 19.72 -3.91 4.09
CA GLU A 226 20.99 -3.31 4.50
C GLU A 226 20.79 -2.05 5.34
N SER A 227 19.82 -1.21 4.98
CA SER A 227 19.53 0.04 5.69
C SER A 227 19.16 -0.17 7.17
N LEU A 228 18.46 -1.27 7.49
CA LEU A 228 18.02 -1.56 8.87
C LEU A 228 19.19 -1.83 9.83
N PHE A 229 20.31 -2.32 9.30
CA PHE A 229 21.45 -2.71 10.13
C PHE A 229 22.58 -1.66 10.17
N ASN A 230 22.61 -0.72 9.22
CA ASN A 230 23.65 0.33 9.12
C ASN A 230 25.09 -0.24 9.16
N ILE A 231 25.37 -1.26 8.34
CA ILE A 231 26.65 -1.99 8.33
C ILE A 231 27.46 -1.65 7.09
N ASN A 232 28.74 -1.29 7.28
CA ASN A 232 29.67 -0.94 6.19
C ASN A 232 30.82 -1.94 5.99
N THR A 233 31.01 -2.92 6.91
CA THR A 233 32.11 -3.89 6.89
C THR A 233 31.61 -5.32 7.08
N GLU A 234 32.28 -6.31 6.50
CA GLU A 234 31.90 -7.74 6.58
C GLU A 234 30.43 -8.00 6.24
N LEU A 235 29.94 -7.27 5.24
CA LEU A 235 28.52 -7.06 4.96
C LEU A 235 27.73 -8.37 4.91
N VAL A 236 28.22 -9.36 4.17
CA VAL A 236 27.54 -10.66 4.00
C VAL A 236 27.39 -11.40 5.32
N TYR A 237 28.47 -11.53 6.08
CA TYR A 237 28.49 -12.33 7.30
C TYR A 237 27.62 -11.67 8.38
N ARG A 238 27.82 -10.37 8.62
CA ARG A 238 27.09 -9.64 9.64
C ARG A 238 25.60 -9.56 9.32
N ILE A 239 25.21 -9.19 8.10
CA ILE A 239 23.80 -9.14 7.73
C ILE A 239 23.14 -10.52 7.86
N SER A 240 23.82 -11.59 7.41
CA SER A 240 23.27 -12.94 7.56
C SER A 240 23.08 -13.32 9.03
N LEU A 241 24.03 -12.97 9.89
CA LEU A 241 23.97 -13.27 11.33
C LEU A 241 22.89 -12.49 12.05
N LEU A 242 22.82 -11.17 11.83
CA LEU A 242 21.84 -10.30 12.49
C LEU A 242 20.42 -10.63 12.01
N THR A 243 20.23 -10.84 10.70
CA THR A 243 18.93 -11.25 10.15
C THR A 243 18.51 -12.61 10.70
N ALA A 244 19.41 -13.59 10.79
CA ALA A 244 19.10 -14.90 11.36
C ALA A 244 18.69 -14.82 12.84
N THR A 245 19.26 -13.86 13.58
CA THR A 245 18.94 -13.61 14.99
C THR A 245 17.50 -13.12 15.17
N VAL A 246 17.00 -12.29 14.24
CA VAL A 246 15.57 -11.89 14.21
C VAL A 246 14.67 -13.01 13.71
N TRP A 247 15.20 -13.87 12.82
CA TRP A 247 14.41 -14.92 12.19
C TRP A 247 14.09 -16.09 13.12
N ALA A 248 15.06 -16.49 13.96
CA ALA A 248 14.93 -17.68 14.79
C ALA A 248 15.64 -17.54 16.15
N PRO A 249 15.11 -18.20 17.20
CA PRO A 249 15.78 -18.29 18.48
C PRO A 249 17.10 -19.05 18.38
N ARG A 250 17.95 -18.90 19.40
CA ARG A 250 19.27 -19.53 19.44
C ARG A 250 19.15 -21.06 19.34
N GLY A 251 19.91 -21.65 18.41
CA GLY A 251 19.91 -23.10 18.19
C GLY A 251 20.13 -23.47 16.73
N GLN A 252 19.80 -24.72 16.39
CA GLN A 252 19.99 -25.26 15.05
C GLN A 252 19.17 -24.53 13.98
N GLU A 253 17.99 -24.02 14.34
CA GLU A 253 17.13 -23.24 13.43
C GLU A 253 17.80 -21.93 13.01
N ARG A 254 18.41 -21.19 13.94
CA ARG A 254 19.19 -19.97 13.63
C ARG A 254 20.39 -20.27 12.74
N ILE A 255 21.07 -21.40 12.94
CA ILE A 255 22.17 -21.83 12.08
C ILE A 255 21.67 -22.10 10.65
N ASN A 256 20.52 -22.74 10.51
CA ASN A 256 19.91 -23.00 9.20
C ASN A 256 19.49 -21.69 8.53
N ALA A 257 18.80 -20.80 9.27
CA ALA A 257 18.42 -19.47 8.79
C ALA A 257 19.64 -18.67 8.31
N PHE A 258 20.74 -18.68 9.07
CA PHE A 258 21.99 -18.03 8.66
C PHE A 258 22.50 -18.52 7.31
N ARG A 259 22.50 -19.84 7.09
CA ARG A 259 22.94 -20.44 5.82
C ARG A 259 22.03 -20.03 4.66
N ASP A 260 20.72 -20.04 4.89
CA ASP A 260 19.72 -19.67 3.88
C ASP A 260 19.83 -18.18 3.51
N ILE A 261 19.97 -17.29 4.49
CA ILE A 261 20.15 -15.85 4.27
C ILE A 261 21.46 -15.58 3.52
N LYS A 262 22.55 -16.27 3.90
CA LYS A 262 23.83 -16.16 3.18
C LYS A 262 23.71 -16.61 1.72
N ASN A 263 22.92 -17.65 1.46
CA ASN A 263 22.62 -18.10 0.09
C ASN A 263 21.82 -17.06 -0.69
N LEU A 264 20.79 -16.45 -0.07
CA LEU A 264 20.00 -15.38 -0.68
C LEU A 264 20.86 -14.15 -1.02
N TYR A 265 21.76 -13.75 -0.12
CA TYR A 265 22.73 -12.69 -0.39
C TYR A 265 23.61 -13.05 -1.59
N GLY A 266 24.07 -14.31 -1.67
CA GLY A 266 24.84 -14.80 -2.81
C GLY A 266 24.10 -14.67 -4.14
N ILE A 267 22.79 -14.95 -4.16
CA ILE A 267 21.94 -14.74 -5.35
C ILE A 267 21.87 -13.25 -5.70
N ARG A 268 21.65 -12.37 -4.71
CA ARG A 268 21.64 -10.92 -4.94
C ARG A 268 22.95 -10.42 -5.52
N SER A 269 24.09 -10.82 -4.94
CA SER A 269 25.42 -10.42 -5.41
C SER A 269 25.58 -10.71 -6.91
N LYS A 270 25.27 -11.95 -7.33
CA LYS A 270 25.29 -12.35 -8.73
C LYS A 270 24.31 -11.56 -9.60
N ALA A 271 23.12 -11.28 -9.07
CA ALA A 271 22.10 -10.54 -9.79
C ALA A 271 22.54 -9.10 -10.10
N VAL A 272 23.12 -8.39 -9.13
CA VAL A 272 23.54 -6.99 -9.27
C VAL A 272 24.84 -6.83 -10.07
N HIS A 273 25.72 -7.82 -10.03
CA HIS A 273 26.96 -7.82 -10.82
C HIS A 273 26.79 -8.36 -12.25
N GLY A 274 25.55 -8.66 -12.67
CA GLY A 274 25.26 -9.10 -14.04
C GLY A 274 25.69 -10.54 -14.34
N GLU A 275 26.00 -11.34 -13.31
CA GLU A 275 26.36 -12.75 -13.52
C GLU A 275 25.15 -13.56 -14.03
N PRO A 276 25.39 -14.66 -14.79
CA PRO A 276 24.34 -15.54 -15.27
C PRO A 276 23.58 -16.20 -14.11
N LEU A 277 22.26 -16.04 -14.10
CA LEU A 277 21.34 -16.69 -13.17
C LEU A 277 20.14 -17.23 -13.95
N THR A 278 19.67 -18.42 -13.57
CA THR A 278 18.42 -18.97 -14.10
C THR A 278 17.23 -18.19 -13.54
N GLU A 279 16.11 -18.17 -14.28
CA GLU A 279 14.87 -17.51 -13.83
C GLU A 279 14.38 -18.07 -12.49
N ASP A 280 14.45 -19.38 -12.28
CA ASP A 280 14.11 -20.03 -11.00
C ASP A 280 14.96 -19.51 -9.83
N LYS A 281 16.27 -19.32 -10.03
CA LYS A 281 17.14 -18.77 -8.98
C LYS A 281 16.84 -17.30 -8.71
N LEU A 282 16.54 -16.51 -9.74
CA LEU A 282 16.15 -15.11 -9.58
C LEU A 282 14.82 -14.97 -8.85
N SER A 283 13.82 -15.78 -9.20
CA SER A 283 12.51 -15.82 -8.52
C SER A 283 12.67 -16.23 -7.06
N LYS A 284 13.40 -17.33 -6.76
CA LYS A 284 13.70 -17.75 -5.38
C LYS A 284 14.44 -16.65 -4.60
N GLY A 285 15.42 -16.00 -5.22
CA GLY A 285 16.14 -14.87 -4.65
C GLY A 285 15.22 -13.72 -4.31
N LEU A 286 14.34 -13.32 -5.25
CA LEU A 286 13.39 -12.23 -5.08
C LEU A 286 12.42 -12.48 -3.93
N HIS A 287 11.69 -13.61 -3.97
CA HIS A 287 10.65 -13.90 -2.99
C HIS A 287 11.24 -14.21 -1.62
N GLY A 288 12.35 -14.95 -1.56
CA GLY A 288 13.07 -15.20 -0.31
C GLY A 288 13.58 -13.91 0.33
N SER A 289 14.15 -12.99 -0.46
CA SER A 289 14.65 -11.72 0.06
C SER A 289 13.52 -10.79 0.52
N PHE A 290 12.39 -10.75 -0.21
CA PHE A 290 11.22 -9.99 0.23
C PHE A 290 10.69 -10.51 1.57
N GLU A 291 10.61 -11.83 1.75
CA GLU A 291 10.18 -12.43 3.02
C GLU A 291 11.10 -12.07 4.19
N LEU A 292 12.41 -11.98 3.96
CA LEU A 292 13.35 -11.47 4.96
C LEU A 292 13.04 -10.02 5.33
N LEU A 293 12.95 -9.12 4.33
CA LEU A 293 12.65 -7.71 4.57
C LEU A 293 11.31 -7.52 5.29
N ARG A 294 10.28 -8.24 4.84
CA ARG A 294 8.94 -8.23 5.45
C ARG A 294 9.00 -8.65 6.92
N HIS A 295 9.76 -9.70 7.26
CA HIS A 295 9.91 -10.16 8.63
C HIS A 295 10.64 -9.13 9.51
N LEU A 296 11.72 -8.52 9.00
CA LEU A 296 12.46 -7.48 9.73
C LEU A 296 11.61 -6.23 10.01
N ILE A 297 10.80 -5.79 9.04
CA ILE A 297 9.88 -4.66 9.22
C ILE A 297 8.81 -5.00 10.26
N LEU A 298 8.21 -6.19 10.21
CA LEU A 298 7.20 -6.62 11.18
C LEU A 298 7.80 -6.79 12.60
N ASP A 299 9.04 -7.24 12.73
CA ASP A 299 9.76 -7.28 14.01
C ASP A 299 9.94 -5.87 14.58
N ALA A 300 10.39 -4.91 13.77
CA ALA A 300 10.53 -3.51 14.20
C ALA A 300 9.19 -2.88 14.63
N ILE A 301 8.10 -3.20 13.93
CA ILE A 301 6.73 -2.78 14.31
C ILE A 301 6.32 -3.42 15.64
N THR A 302 6.59 -4.71 15.83
CA THR A 302 6.23 -5.44 17.05
C THR A 302 7.02 -4.94 18.26
N LEU A 303 8.31 -4.62 18.06
CA LEU A 303 9.20 -4.07 19.08
C LEU A 303 8.93 -2.57 19.35
N GLY A 304 8.34 -1.87 18.38
CA GLY A 304 8.10 -0.44 18.42
C GLY A 304 9.31 0.44 18.12
N ARG A 305 10.39 -0.16 17.63
CA ARG A 305 11.67 0.46 17.23
C ARG A 305 12.48 -0.48 16.34
N VAL A 306 13.38 0.07 15.54
CA VAL A 306 14.42 -0.72 14.87
C VAL A 306 15.41 -1.23 15.93
N ARG A 307 15.87 -2.48 15.79
CA ARG A 307 16.84 -3.07 16.71
C ARG A 307 18.15 -2.29 16.73
N SER A 308 18.72 -2.12 17.92
CA SER A 308 20.05 -1.54 18.13
C SER A 308 21.12 -2.64 18.13
N GLU A 309 22.39 -2.23 18.11
CA GLU A 309 23.51 -3.16 18.28
C GLU A 309 23.42 -3.93 19.61
N ASP A 310 23.03 -3.24 20.69
CA ASP A 310 22.86 -3.86 22.02
C ASP A 310 21.80 -4.97 22.02
N ASP A 311 20.70 -4.82 21.28
CA ASP A 311 19.69 -5.88 21.15
C ASP A 311 20.28 -7.14 20.53
N PHE A 312 21.09 -6.96 19.47
CA PHE A 312 21.74 -8.07 18.81
C PHE A 312 22.81 -8.72 19.69
N LEU A 313 23.61 -7.92 20.40
CA LEU A 313 24.60 -8.44 21.35
C LEU A 313 23.92 -9.24 22.45
N SER A 314 22.81 -8.75 23.01
CA SER A 314 22.02 -9.46 24.00
C SER A 314 21.54 -10.80 23.45
N GLU A 315 20.89 -10.82 22.28
CA GLU A 315 20.36 -12.04 21.65
C GLU A 315 21.43 -13.06 21.19
N LEU A 316 22.66 -12.60 20.96
CA LEU A 316 23.78 -13.44 20.53
C LEU A 316 24.58 -14.00 21.72
N LEU A 317 24.72 -13.23 22.79
CA LEU A 317 25.63 -13.53 23.90
C LEU A 317 24.94 -14.03 25.17
N SER A 318 23.65 -13.73 25.36
CA SER A 318 22.83 -14.37 26.42
C SER A 318 22.39 -15.78 26.01
#